data_AF-A0A6P6NPS4-F1
#
_entry.id   AF-A0A6P6NPS4-F1
#
_cell.length_a   1.000
_cell.length_b   1.000
_cell.length_c   1.000
_cell.angle_alpha   90.00
_cell.angle_beta   90.00
_cell.angle_gamma   90.00
#
_symmetry.space_group_name_H-M   'P 1'
#
loop_
_entity.id
_entity.type
_entity.pdbx_description
1 polymer ?
#
loop_
_entity_poly.entity_id
_entity_poly.type
_entity_poly.pdbx_seq_one_letter_code
_entity_poly.pdbx_strand_id
1 'polypeptide(L)'
;MPSSEKLAHFLSSAGLCAAGVALLAFGMSTDWADAVLDCGPPGTTEFNGTSTLETGLFNGTETKIRCPRIDSAGKQVIVFARLAKVAGAPIILHALVVILLALALFGSAGSILVTLYNSFSNPYQTYMGPIGLYTCSGLSVSVATLALILYVSNIFLGEMFQTLVKADEINVQLKNPKITLKAGFFLLIPYIGLNSLAILVVYLYVHAAYTRRKEQEKPTEDAPKEIMMY
;
A
#
# COMPACT_ATOMS: atom_id res chain seq x y z
N MET A 1 17.80 30.22 12.21
CA MET A 1 17.01 29.13 12.82
C MET A 1 15.82 28.83 11.92
N PRO A 2 15.44 27.55 11.71
CA PRO A 2 14.23 27.24 10.96
C PRO A 2 13.03 27.83 11.71
N SER A 3 12.03 28.37 10.99
CA SER A 3 10.82 28.88 11.64
C SER A 3 10.07 27.74 12.33
N SER A 4 9.41 28.03 13.45
CA SER A 4 8.56 27.07 14.18
C SER A 4 7.49 26.46 13.28
N GLU A 5 6.91 27.26 12.38
CA GLU A 5 5.95 26.81 11.38
C GLU A 5 6.55 25.75 10.44
N LYS A 6 7.75 25.99 9.89
CA LYS A 6 8.44 25.04 9.02
C LYS A 6 8.65 23.70 9.74
N LEU A 7 9.18 23.78 10.96
CA LEU A 7 9.46 22.61 11.77
C LEU A 7 8.19 21.78 12.00
N ALA A 8 7.08 22.44 12.35
CA ALA A 8 5.80 21.77 12.59
C ALA A 8 5.27 21.04 11.35
N HIS A 9 5.27 21.68 10.18
CA HIS A 9 4.75 21.05 8.95
C HIS A 9 5.59 19.85 8.50
N PHE A 10 6.93 19.96 8.52
CA PHE A 10 7.80 18.87 8.09
C PHE A 10 7.84 17.72 9.10
N LEU A 11 7.82 17.99 10.41
CA LEU A 11 7.71 16.93 11.43
C LEU A 11 6.34 16.24 11.39
N SER A 12 5.26 16.99 11.18
CA SER A 12 3.92 16.42 11.00
C SER A 12 3.89 15.48 9.79
N SER A 13 4.45 15.92 8.65
CA SER A 13 4.59 15.06 7.47
C SER A 13 5.42 13.81 7.74
N ALA A 14 6.53 13.92 8.49
CA ALA A 14 7.35 12.77 8.86
C ALA A 14 6.56 11.78 9.73
N GLY A 15 5.79 12.30 10.70
CA GLY A 15 4.93 11.49 11.57
C GLY A 15 3.82 10.77 10.80
N LEU A 16 3.18 11.43 9.84
CA LEU A 16 2.17 10.81 8.97
C LEU A 16 2.76 9.67 8.14
N CYS A 17 3.92 9.89 7.52
CA CYS A 17 4.61 8.84 6.77
C CYS A 17 5.03 7.67 7.67
N ALA A 18 5.54 7.94 8.88
CA ALA A 18 5.93 6.90 9.84
C ALA A 18 4.74 6.07 10.33
N ALA A 19 3.61 6.72 10.64
CA ALA A 19 2.36 6.04 10.96
C ALA A 19 1.87 5.18 9.79
N GLY A 20 1.98 5.68 8.56
CA GLY A 20 1.71 4.91 7.35
C GLY A 20 2.58 3.66 7.26
N VAL A 21 3.91 3.80 7.39
CA VAL A 21 4.84 2.66 7.37
C VAL A 21 4.47 1.60 8.41
N ALA A 22 4.17 2.02 9.64
CA ALA A 22 3.75 1.09 10.70
C ALA A 22 2.44 0.35 10.34
N LEU A 23 1.43 1.07 9.83
CA LEU A 23 0.16 0.48 9.41
C LEU A 23 0.34 -0.51 8.26
N LEU A 24 1.12 -0.15 7.24
CA LEU A 24 1.34 -1.03 6.09
C LEU A 24 2.16 -2.26 6.49
N ALA A 25 3.23 -2.09 7.28
CA ALA A 25 4.04 -3.21 7.76
C ALA A 25 3.21 -4.17 8.62
N PHE A 26 2.36 -3.64 9.51
CA PHE A 26 1.42 -4.46 10.27
C PHE A 26 0.40 -5.14 9.35
N GLY A 27 -0.19 -4.41 8.40
CA GLY A 27 -1.10 -4.97 7.40
C GLY A 27 -0.49 -6.13 6.64
N MET A 28 0.77 -6.02 6.19
CA MET A 28 1.49 -7.09 5.50
C MET A 28 1.74 -8.34 6.36
N SER A 29 1.75 -8.22 7.68
CA SER A 29 1.94 -9.33 8.62
C SER A 29 0.66 -10.06 9.04
N THR A 30 -0.52 -9.52 8.66
CA THR A 30 -1.84 -10.06 9.03
C THR A 30 -2.52 -10.75 7.86
N ASP A 31 -3.72 -11.31 8.08
CA ASP A 31 -4.51 -11.93 7.03
C ASP A 31 -5.16 -10.90 6.10
N TRP A 32 -5.13 -11.21 4.80
CA TRP A 32 -5.56 -10.29 3.74
C TRP A 32 -6.91 -10.69 3.16
N ALA A 33 -7.16 -11.98 3.03
CA ALA A 33 -8.42 -12.48 2.52
C ALA A 33 -8.68 -13.92 2.94
N ASP A 34 -9.96 -14.22 3.07
CA ASP A 34 -10.46 -15.58 3.23
C ASP A 34 -11.27 -15.96 2.00
N ALA A 35 -11.27 -17.24 1.68
CA ALA A 35 -12.15 -17.80 0.67
C ALA A 35 -12.75 -19.12 1.13
N VAL A 36 -14.04 -19.29 0.87
CA VAL A 36 -14.75 -20.57 0.98
C VAL A 36 -15.10 -21.04 -0.41
N LEU A 37 -14.65 -22.24 -0.78
CA LEU A 37 -14.93 -22.86 -2.06
C LEU A 37 -15.68 -24.17 -1.85
N ASP A 38 -16.74 -24.38 -2.62
CA ASP A 38 -17.42 -25.66 -2.68
C ASP A 38 -16.57 -26.60 -3.53
N CYS A 39 -16.41 -27.84 -3.10
CA CYS A 39 -15.62 -28.82 -3.82
C CYS A 39 -16.33 -30.16 -4.00
N GLY A 40 -15.99 -30.81 -5.11
CA GLY A 40 -16.56 -32.09 -5.49
C GLY A 40 -15.59 -32.91 -6.35
N PRO A 41 -15.81 -34.24 -6.42
CA PRO A 41 -15.03 -35.10 -7.28
C PRO A 41 -15.24 -34.75 -8.77
N PRO A 42 -14.22 -34.99 -9.61
CA PRO A 42 -14.28 -34.61 -11.02
C PRO A 42 -15.38 -35.38 -11.75
N GLY A 43 -16.14 -34.68 -12.59
CA GLY A 43 -17.23 -35.27 -13.38
C GLY A 43 -18.55 -35.45 -12.63
N THR A 44 -18.65 -34.95 -11.39
CA THR A 44 -19.90 -34.99 -10.60
C THR A 44 -20.52 -33.60 -10.46
N THR A 45 -21.84 -33.56 -10.28
CA THR A 45 -22.57 -32.34 -9.92
C THR A 45 -22.73 -32.17 -8.42
N GLU A 46 -22.19 -33.09 -7.61
CA GLU A 46 -22.32 -33.13 -6.16
C GLU A 46 -21.12 -32.45 -5.49
N PHE A 47 -21.32 -31.21 -5.03
CA PHE A 47 -20.32 -30.41 -4.32
C PHE A 47 -20.62 -30.41 -2.82
N ASN A 48 -20.45 -31.56 -2.18
CA ASN A 48 -20.75 -31.74 -0.74
C ASN A 48 -19.55 -31.45 0.17
N GLY A 49 -18.39 -31.10 -0.41
CA GLY A 49 -17.19 -30.71 0.32
C GLY A 49 -16.99 -29.20 0.31
N THR A 50 -16.21 -28.71 1.27
CA THR A 50 -15.81 -27.31 1.36
C THR A 50 -14.31 -27.19 1.62
N SER A 51 -13.64 -26.28 0.90
CA SER A 51 -12.29 -25.84 1.21
C SER A 51 -12.33 -24.39 1.68
N THR A 52 -11.84 -24.14 2.88
CA THR A 52 -11.78 -22.81 3.48
C THR A 52 -10.31 -22.42 3.60
N LEU A 53 -9.96 -21.27 3.04
CA LEU A 53 -8.61 -20.73 3.07
C LEU A 53 -8.63 -19.37 3.74
N GLU A 54 -7.77 -19.18 4.72
CA GLU A 54 -7.45 -17.88 5.29
C GLU A 54 -6.00 -17.57 4.92
N THR A 55 -5.77 -16.45 4.24
CA THR A 55 -4.47 -16.16 3.65
C THR A 55 -4.03 -14.72 3.91
N GLY A 56 -2.81 -14.58 4.42
CA GLY A 56 -2.01 -13.36 4.32
C GLY A 56 -1.21 -13.33 3.01
N LEU A 57 -0.22 -12.43 2.94
CA LEU A 57 0.64 -12.32 1.75
C LEU A 57 1.61 -13.49 1.59
N PHE A 58 2.08 -14.08 2.69
CA PHE A 58 3.14 -15.09 2.66
C PHE A 58 2.66 -16.45 3.16
N ASN A 59 1.88 -16.41 4.24
CA ASN A 59 1.39 -17.59 4.94
C ASN A 59 -0.14 -17.56 4.98
N GLY A 60 -0.72 -18.73 5.19
CA GLY A 60 -2.15 -18.91 5.40
C GLY A 60 -2.42 -20.26 6.01
N THR A 61 -3.70 -20.55 6.20
CA THR A 61 -4.21 -21.83 6.70
C THR A 61 -5.31 -22.31 5.78
N GLU A 62 -5.37 -23.62 5.61
CA GLU A 62 -6.42 -24.28 4.84
C GLU A 62 -7.10 -25.35 5.69
N THR A 63 -8.42 -25.29 5.68
CA THR A 63 -9.32 -26.24 6.33
C THR A 63 -10.21 -26.87 5.26
N LYS A 64 -9.99 -28.16 4.99
CA LYS A 64 -10.74 -28.97 4.04
C LYS A 64 -11.71 -29.87 4.80
N ILE A 65 -12.97 -29.85 4.39
CA ILE A 65 -14.01 -30.75 4.87
C ILE A 65 -14.55 -31.48 3.65
N ARG A 66 -14.41 -32.81 3.63
CA ARG A 66 -14.89 -33.71 2.56
C ARG A 66 -14.40 -33.30 1.17
N CYS A 67 -13.13 -32.90 1.08
CA CYS A 67 -12.53 -32.27 -0.10
C CYS A 67 -11.16 -32.88 -0.46
N PRO A 68 -11.06 -33.90 -1.33
CA PRO A 68 -12.12 -34.55 -2.12
C PRO A 68 -12.91 -35.61 -1.33
N ARG A 69 -12.33 -36.21 -0.28
CA ARG A 69 -12.96 -37.19 0.64
C ARG A 69 -12.30 -37.30 2.03
N ILE A 70 -11.20 -36.60 2.28
CA ILE A 70 -10.46 -36.62 3.56
C ILE A 70 -10.49 -35.23 4.16
N ASP A 71 -10.83 -35.15 5.45
CA ASP A 71 -10.82 -33.90 6.19
C ASP A 71 -9.37 -33.55 6.56
N SER A 72 -9.01 -32.29 6.37
CA SER A 72 -7.71 -31.75 6.79
C SER A 72 -7.94 -30.41 7.45
N ALA A 73 -7.77 -30.35 8.76
CA ALA A 73 -7.98 -29.13 9.52
C ALA A 73 -6.65 -28.41 9.77
N GLY A 74 -6.60 -27.11 9.45
CA GLY A 74 -5.52 -26.22 9.85
C GLY A 74 -4.19 -26.50 9.15
N LYS A 75 -4.20 -27.00 7.91
CA LYS A 75 -2.97 -27.22 7.15
C LYS A 75 -2.33 -25.87 6.85
N GLN A 76 -1.07 -25.70 7.23
CA GLN A 76 -0.35 -24.47 6.89
C GLN A 76 -0.09 -24.36 5.40
N VAL A 77 -0.31 -23.16 4.87
CA VAL A 77 -0.15 -22.82 3.47
C VAL A 77 0.94 -21.78 3.33
N ILE A 78 2.04 -22.14 2.68
CA ILE A 78 3.04 -21.17 2.22
C ILE A 78 2.58 -20.71 0.84
N VAL A 79 2.01 -19.50 0.77
CA VAL A 79 1.25 -19.00 -0.39
C VAL A 79 2.10 -19.06 -1.67
N PHE A 80 3.32 -18.52 -1.64
CA PHE A 80 4.22 -18.53 -2.79
C PHE A 80 4.64 -19.94 -3.22
N ALA A 81 5.04 -20.80 -2.27
CA ALA A 81 5.48 -22.15 -2.58
C ALA A 81 4.34 -22.98 -3.19
N ARG A 82 3.12 -22.77 -2.72
CA ARG A 82 1.94 -23.48 -3.23
C ARG A 82 1.50 -22.95 -4.60
N LEU A 83 1.44 -21.63 -4.79
CA LEU A 83 1.15 -21.03 -6.09
C LEU A 83 2.19 -21.43 -7.16
N ALA A 84 3.45 -21.62 -6.75
CA ALA A 84 4.53 -22.04 -7.66
C ALA A 84 4.34 -23.45 -8.23
N LYS A 85 3.60 -24.34 -7.54
CA LYS A 85 3.36 -25.71 -8.02
C LYS A 85 2.53 -25.76 -9.29
N VAL A 86 1.55 -24.87 -9.42
CA VAL A 86 0.66 -24.83 -10.58
C VAL A 86 1.22 -23.93 -11.68
N ALA A 87 1.97 -22.89 -11.28
CA ALA A 87 2.46 -21.82 -12.14
C ALA A 87 1.34 -21.08 -12.91
N GLY A 88 1.59 -19.83 -13.32
CA GLY A 88 0.64 -19.04 -14.10
C GLY A 88 0.49 -17.60 -13.64
N ALA A 89 -0.58 -16.94 -14.09
CA ALA A 89 -0.87 -15.55 -13.72
C ALA A 89 -0.95 -15.31 -12.20
N PRO A 90 -1.52 -16.23 -11.37
CA PRO A 90 -1.75 -15.91 -9.96
C PRO A 90 -0.49 -15.71 -9.13
N ILE A 91 0.56 -16.50 -9.39
CA ILE A 91 1.85 -16.31 -8.70
C ILE A 91 2.51 -15.00 -9.12
N ILE A 92 2.44 -14.64 -10.41
CA ILE A 92 3.08 -13.44 -10.95
C ILE A 92 2.39 -12.20 -10.39
N LEU A 93 1.06 -12.15 -10.43
CA LEU A 93 0.27 -11.05 -9.87
C LEU A 93 0.52 -10.90 -8.37
N HIS A 94 0.56 -12.00 -7.63
CA HIS A 94 0.83 -11.98 -6.19
C HIS A 94 2.24 -11.49 -5.87
N ALA A 95 3.26 -11.93 -6.63
CA ALA A 95 4.63 -11.44 -6.51
C ALA A 95 4.72 -9.93 -6.80
N LEU A 96 4.05 -9.46 -7.85
CA LEU A 96 4.00 -8.04 -8.19
C LEU A 96 3.38 -7.21 -7.06
N VAL A 97 2.28 -7.68 -6.45
CA VAL A 97 1.68 -7.03 -5.29
C VAL A 97 2.71 -6.86 -4.18
N VAL A 98 3.40 -7.93 -3.76
CA VAL A 98 4.40 -7.85 -2.68
C VAL A 98 5.54 -6.90 -3.02
N ILE A 99 6.05 -6.93 -4.26
CA ILE A 99 7.11 -6.03 -4.72
C ILE A 99 6.65 -4.56 -4.69
N LEU A 100 5.44 -4.28 -5.14
CA LEU A 100 4.87 -2.92 -5.13
C LEU A 100 4.66 -2.41 -3.71
N LEU A 101 4.22 -3.26 -2.78
CA LEU A 101 4.10 -2.89 -1.35
C LEU A 101 5.47 -2.60 -0.72
N ALA A 102 6.49 -3.40 -1.04
CA ALA A 102 7.86 -3.13 -0.61
C ALA A 102 8.37 -1.79 -1.16
N LEU A 103 8.13 -1.52 -2.45
CA LEU A 103 8.46 -0.24 -3.07
C LEU A 103 7.70 0.93 -2.44
N ALA A 104 6.46 0.70 -1.99
CA ALA A 104 5.68 1.70 -1.27
C ALA A 104 6.33 2.05 0.07
N LEU A 105 6.76 1.03 0.84
CA LEU A 105 7.52 1.23 2.08
C LEU A 105 8.83 1.98 1.84
N PHE A 106 9.58 1.66 0.78
CA PHE A 106 10.78 2.40 0.39
C PHE A 106 10.49 3.86 0.05
N GLY A 107 9.40 4.12 -0.69
CA GLY A 107 8.93 5.48 -0.97
C GLY A 107 8.63 6.25 0.31
N SER A 108 7.83 5.69 1.22
CA SER A 108 7.53 6.33 2.51
C SER A 108 8.78 6.54 3.38
N ALA A 109 9.72 5.59 3.41
CA ALA A 109 10.98 5.73 4.13
C ALA A 109 11.84 6.88 3.57
N GLY A 110 11.90 7.01 2.23
CA GLY A 110 12.53 8.14 1.56
C GLY A 110 11.88 9.47 1.95
N SER A 111 10.55 9.53 1.98
CA SER A 111 9.80 10.71 2.43
C SER A 111 10.10 11.10 3.88
N ILE A 112 10.23 10.13 4.79
CA ILE A 112 10.62 10.37 6.19
C ILE A 112 12.02 10.97 6.25
N LEU A 113 12.99 10.40 5.52
CA LEU A 113 14.36 10.90 5.50
C LEU A 113 14.42 12.35 4.99
N VAL A 114 13.76 12.63 3.87
CA VAL A 114 13.69 13.97 3.28
C VAL A 114 13.04 14.95 4.24
N THR A 115 11.92 14.59 4.87
CA THR A 115 11.18 15.50 5.77
C THR A 115 11.95 15.78 7.06
N LEU A 116 12.60 14.78 7.65
CA LEU A 116 13.48 14.98 8.81
C LEU A 116 14.69 15.86 8.47
N TYR A 117 15.33 15.62 7.33
CA TYR A 117 16.44 16.46 6.87
C TYR A 117 16.03 17.94 6.73
N ASN A 118 14.86 18.20 6.14
CA ASN A 118 14.33 19.54 5.95
C ASN A 118 13.85 20.20 7.25
N SER A 119 13.48 19.41 8.26
CA SER A 119 13.04 19.91 9.56
C SER A 119 14.18 20.63 10.29
N PHE A 120 15.39 20.05 10.29
CA PHE A 120 16.52 20.55 11.07
C PHE A 120 17.49 21.46 10.29
N SER A 121 17.47 21.42 8.95
CA SER A 121 18.39 22.20 8.10
C SER A 121 17.80 23.55 7.65
N ASN A 122 18.58 24.66 7.67
CA ASN A 122 18.23 25.98 7.08
C ASN A 122 18.77 26.11 5.64
N PRO A 123 18.12 26.87 4.71
CA PRO A 123 17.37 26.16 3.69
C PRO A 123 17.79 26.38 2.22
N TYR A 124 17.23 25.48 1.39
CA TYR A 124 16.95 25.55 -0.06
C TYR A 124 18.13 25.63 -1.03
N GLN A 125 18.73 24.50 -1.36
CA GLN A 125 19.17 24.20 -2.73
C GLN A 125 19.44 22.71 -2.85
N THR A 126 18.75 22.07 -3.81
CA THR A 126 18.88 20.69 -4.35
C THR A 126 17.66 19.78 -4.17
N TYR A 127 17.64 18.71 -4.97
CA TYR A 127 16.65 17.63 -5.12
C TYR A 127 16.04 17.07 -3.81
N MET A 128 16.63 17.34 -2.65
CA MET A 128 16.10 16.99 -1.33
C MET A 128 15.14 18.02 -0.73
N GLY A 129 14.61 18.98 -1.50
CA GLY A 129 13.52 19.87 -1.07
C GLY A 129 12.13 19.22 -1.10
N PRO A 130 11.04 20.01 -1.18
CA PRO A 130 9.66 19.50 -1.28
C PRO A 130 9.44 18.53 -2.46
N ILE A 131 10.22 18.70 -3.53
CA ILE A 131 10.18 17.83 -4.71
C ILE A 131 10.52 16.39 -4.35
N GLY A 132 11.56 16.16 -3.52
CA GLY A 132 11.96 14.82 -3.07
C GLY A 132 10.87 14.13 -2.24
N LEU A 133 10.13 14.90 -1.43
CA LEU A 133 8.97 14.38 -0.72
C LEU A 133 7.85 14.00 -1.69
N TYR A 134 7.53 14.86 -2.66
CA TYR A 134 6.46 14.60 -3.62
C TYR A 134 6.76 13.40 -4.50
N THR A 135 8.01 13.19 -4.92
CA THR A 135 8.41 12.02 -5.69
C THR A 135 8.34 10.75 -4.83
N CYS A 136 8.89 10.76 -3.62
CA CYS A 136 8.89 9.59 -2.73
C CYS A 136 7.48 9.20 -2.25
N SER A 137 6.69 10.15 -1.75
CA SER A 137 5.31 9.89 -1.30
C SER A 137 4.37 9.66 -2.49
N GLY A 138 4.58 10.35 -3.61
CA GLY A 138 3.80 10.12 -4.83
C GLY A 138 4.03 8.72 -5.41
N LEU A 139 5.29 8.25 -5.43
CA LEU A 139 5.63 6.87 -5.79
C LEU A 139 4.90 5.91 -4.84
N SER A 140 5.06 6.10 -3.53
CA SER A 140 4.43 5.26 -2.50
C SER A 140 2.91 5.12 -2.67
N VAL A 141 2.20 6.25 -2.84
CA VAL A 141 0.76 6.26 -3.08
C VAL A 141 0.40 5.54 -4.37
N SER A 142 1.13 5.81 -5.45
CA SER A 142 0.84 5.22 -6.77
C SER A 142 1.03 3.71 -6.77
N VAL A 143 2.15 3.23 -6.23
CA VAL A 143 2.46 1.79 -6.23
C VAL A 143 1.58 1.02 -5.24
N ALA A 144 1.20 1.61 -4.11
CA ALA A 144 0.25 1.00 -3.18
C ALA A 144 -1.16 0.93 -3.76
N THR A 145 -1.59 1.97 -4.49
CA THR A 145 -2.87 1.96 -5.21
C THR A 145 -2.89 0.88 -6.29
N LEU A 146 -1.78 0.74 -7.05
CA LEU A 146 -1.65 -0.33 -8.03
C LEU A 146 -1.66 -1.72 -7.37
N ALA A 147 -0.95 -1.90 -6.25
CA ALA A 147 -0.96 -3.15 -5.49
C ALA A 147 -2.36 -3.53 -5.02
N LEU A 148 -3.17 -2.56 -4.56
CA LEU A 148 -4.57 -2.77 -4.18
C LEU A 148 -5.38 -3.34 -5.35
N ILE A 149 -5.29 -2.70 -6.52
CA ILE A 149 -6.03 -3.10 -7.72
C ILE A 149 -5.58 -4.49 -8.19
N LEU A 150 -4.28 -4.73 -8.23
CA LEU A 150 -3.73 -6.02 -8.67
C LEU A 150 -4.10 -7.16 -7.72
N TYR A 151 -4.11 -6.93 -6.41
CA TYR A 151 -4.51 -7.95 -5.45
C TYR A 151 -5.99 -8.35 -5.63
N VAL A 152 -6.88 -7.36 -5.73
CA VAL A 152 -8.31 -7.60 -6.00
C VAL A 152 -8.49 -8.31 -7.35
N SER A 153 -7.74 -7.91 -8.37
CA SER A 153 -7.77 -8.56 -9.67
C SER A 153 -7.28 -10.01 -9.58
N ASN A 154 -6.26 -10.29 -8.77
CA ASN A 154 -5.72 -11.63 -8.61
C ASN A 154 -6.70 -12.59 -7.94
N ILE A 155 -7.40 -12.14 -6.90
CA ILE A 155 -8.34 -12.99 -6.16
C ILE A 155 -9.63 -13.25 -6.93
N PHE A 156 -10.14 -12.26 -7.70
CA PHE A 156 -11.42 -12.39 -8.41
C PHE A 156 -11.28 -12.81 -9.88
N LEU A 157 -10.30 -12.27 -10.61
CA LEU A 157 -10.08 -12.56 -12.03
C LEU A 157 -8.99 -13.61 -12.25
N GLY A 158 -7.94 -13.56 -11.42
CA GLY A 158 -6.85 -14.54 -11.45
C GLY A 158 -7.21 -15.88 -10.80
N GLU A 159 -8.37 -15.99 -10.13
CA GLU A 159 -8.80 -17.21 -9.44
C GLU A 159 -7.76 -17.75 -8.43
N MET A 160 -6.96 -16.86 -7.81
CA MET A 160 -5.84 -17.23 -6.93
C MET A 160 -6.18 -18.33 -5.91
N PHE A 161 -7.34 -18.22 -5.26
CA PHE A 161 -7.80 -19.20 -4.27
C PHE A 161 -8.09 -20.58 -4.87
N GLN A 162 -8.62 -20.64 -6.09
CA GLN A 162 -8.83 -21.91 -6.77
C GLN A 162 -7.49 -22.56 -7.13
N THR A 163 -6.52 -21.76 -7.60
CA THR A 163 -5.16 -22.23 -7.87
C THR A 163 -4.48 -22.75 -6.61
N LEU A 164 -4.66 -22.08 -5.46
CA LEU A 164 -4.15 -22.55 -4.17
C LEU A 164 -4.73 -23.92 -3.81
N VAL A 165 -6.04 -24.14 -3.95
CA VAL A 165 -6.62 -25.45 -3.62
C VAL A 165 -6.14 -26.53 -4.60
N LYS A 166 -6.14 -26.25 -5.91
CA LYS A 166 -5.72 -27.19 -6.96
C LYS A 166 -4.24 -27.57 -6.89
N ALA A 167 -3.40 -26.73 -6.29
CA ALA A 167 -1.97 -26.99 -6.13
C ALA A 167 -1.64 -28.21 -5.27
N ASP A 168 -2.54 -28.59 -4.36
CA ASP A 168 -2.40 -29.81 -3.55
C ASP A 168 -3.31 -30.94 -4.04
N GLU A 169 -4.40 -30.63 -4.75
CA GLU A 169 -5.37 -31.59 -5.27
C GLU A 169 -5.77 -31.25 -6.70
N ILE A 170 -5.02 -31.78 -7.68
CA ILE A 170 -5.20 -31.47 -9.11
C ILE A 170 -6.56 -31.96 -9.62
N ASN A 171 -7.08 -33.04 -9.04
CA ASN A 171 -8.32 -33.71 -9.47
C ASN A 171 -9.52 -33.29 -8.61
N VAL A 172 -9.70 -31.99 -8.35
CA VAL A 172 -10.88 -31.47 -7.64
C VAL A 172 -11.58 -30.40 -8.48
N GLN A 173 -12.90 -30.48 -8.58
CA GLN A 173 -13.69 -29.39 -9.13
C GLN A 173 -14.06 -28.42 -8.01
N LEU A 174 -13.95 -27.12 -8.31
CA LEU A 174 -14.23 -26.03 -7.37
C LEU A 174 -15.33 -25.15 -7.94
N LYS A 175 -16.27 -24.73 -7.10
CA LYS A 175 -17.36 -23.81 -7.47
C LYS A 175 -17.61 -22.78 -6.37
N ASN A 176 -18.33 -21.73 -6.77
CA ASN A 176 -18.86 -20.68 -5.90
C ASN A 176 -17.85 -20.13 -4.89
N PRO A 177 -16.70 -19.57 -5.33
CA PRO A 177 -15.76 -18.96 -4.40
C PRO A 177 -16.41 -17.78 -3.69
N LYS A 178 -16.63 -17.91 -2.39
CA LYS A 178 -17.08 -16.82 -1.52
C LYS A 178 -15.84 -16.21 -0.88
N ILE A 179 -15.44 -15.04 -1.39
CA ILE A 179 -14.21 -14.36 -0.99
C ILE A 179 -14.57 -13.19 -0.07
N THR A 180 -13.91 -13.09 1.08
CA THR A 180 -14.05 -11.99 2.03
C THR A 180 -12.70 -11.38 2.34
N LEU A 181 -12.55 -10.09 2.11
CA LEU A 181 -11.33 -9.34 2.42
C LEU A 181 -11.21 -9.12 3.92
N LYS A 182 -9.97 -9.14 4.44
CA LYS A 182 -9.63 -9.01 5.86
C LYS A 182 -8.87 -7.73 6.16
N ALA A 183 -8.58 -7.51 7.44
CA ALA A 183 -7.97 -6.29 7.95
C ALA A 183 -6.65 -5.94 7.24
N GLY A 184 -5.80 -6.93 6.93
CA GLY A 184 -4.51 -6.70 6.28
C GLY A 184 -4.65 -5.97 4.94
N PHE A 185 -5.68 -6.31 4.16
CA PHE A 185 -6.01 -5.62 2.92
C PHE A 185 -6.55 -4.20 3.18
N PHE A 186 -7.49 -4.04 4.11
CA PHE A 186 -8.11 -2.74 4.37
C PHE A 186 -7.15 -1.70 4.95
N LEU A 187 -6.10 -2.13 5.66
CA LEU A 187 -5.05 -1.24 6.19
C LEU A 187 -4.23 -0.54 5.10
N LEU A 188 -4.30 -1.00 3.86
CA LEU A 188 -3.68 -0.33 2.71
C LEU A 188 -4.36 1.01 2.38
N ILE A 189 -5.66 1.13 2.64
CA ILE A 189 -6.45 2.35 2.38
C ILE A 189 -6.00 3.53 3.28
N PRO A 190 -5.96 3.40 4.63
CA PRO A 190 -5.46 4.47 5.48
C PRO A 190 -3.97 4.74 5.24
N TYR A 191 -3.16 3.75 4.86
CA TYR A 191 -1.77 3.99 4.42
C TYR A 191 -1.68 4.97 3.25
N ILE A 192 -2.49 4.76 2.21
CA ILE A 192 -2.57 5.66 1.05
C ILE A 192 -3.00 7.06 1.52
N GLY A 193 -4.06 7.14 2.34
CA GLY A 193 -4.57 8.40 2.88
C GLY A 193 -3.53 9.19 3.69
N LEU A 194 -2.76 8.53 4.54
CA LEU A 194 -1.72 9.16 5.35
C LEU A 194 -0.57 9.71 4.49
N ASN A 195 -0.12 8.97 3.48
CA ASN A 195 0.92 9.45 2.57
C ASN A 195 0.42 10.60 1.68
N SER A 196 -0.85 10.58 1.25
CA SER A 196 -1.48 11.71 0.56
C SER A 196 -1.60 12.94 1.47
N LEU A 197 -1.97 12.76 2.74
CA LEU A 197 -2.05 13.84 3.71
C LEU A 197 -0.66 14.45 4.00
N ALA A 198 0.39 13.62 4.05
CA ALA A 198 1.76 14.09 4.21
C ALA A 198 2.17 15.03 3.06
N ILE A 199 1.83 14.68 1.82
CA ILE A 199 2.03 15.55 0.65
C ILE A 199 1.26 16.86 0.82
N LEU A 200 -0.03 16.78 1.22
CA LEU A 200 -0.89 17.95 1.38
C LEU A 200 -0.35 18.92 2.43
N VAL A 201 0.10 18.42 3.59
CA VAL A 201 0.63 19.25 4.69
C VAL A 201 1.84 20.06 4.24
N VAL A 202 2.77 19.45 3.49
CA VAL A 202 3.95 20.15 2.99
C VAL A 202 3.62 21.06 1.82
N TYR A 203 2.68 20.65 0.95
CA TYR A 203 2.18 21.50 -0.13
C TYR A 203 1.59 22.80 0.41
N LEU A 204 0.73 22.73 1.43
CA LEU A 204 0.12 23.91 2.05
C LEU A 204 1.18 24.85 2.64
N TYR A 205 2.21 24.31 3.30
CA TYR A 205 3.32 25.11 3.81
C TYR A 205 4.09 25.81 2.68
N VAL A 206 4.47 25.07 1.63
CA VAL A 206 5.22 25.63 0.49
C VAL A 206 4.40 26.69 -0.22
N HIS A 207 3.11 26.44 -0.41
CA HIS A 207 2.20 27.39 -1.03
C HIS A 207 2.04 28.66 -0.19
N ALA A 208 1.79 28.54 1.12
CA ALA A 208 1.68 29.69 2.01
C ALA A 208 2.99 30.49 2.11
N ALA A 209 4.14 29.81 2.13
CA ALA A 209 5.46 30.46 2.11
C ALA A 209 5.71 31.20 0.79
N TYR A 210 5.31 30.60 -0.35
CA TYR A 210 5.41 31.23 -1.66
C TYR A 210 4.51 32.47 -1.76
N THR A 211 3.26 32.39 -1.30
CA THR A 211 2.33 33.53 -1.29
C THR A 211 2.85 34.68 -0.44
N ARG A 212 3.36 34.42 0.77
CA ARG A 212 3.98 35.45 1.63
C ARG A 212 5.17 36.13 0.96
N ARG A 213 6.04 35.38 0.27
CA ARG A 213 7.16 35.98 -0.49
C ARG A 213 6.67 36.87 -1.62
N LYS A 214 5.67 36.43 -2.37
CA LYS A 214 5.08 37.20 -3.47
C LYS A 214 4.40 38.49 -2.99
N GLU A 215 3.79 38.47 -1.80
CA GLU A 215 3.21 39.66 -1.17
C GLU A 215 4.28 40.65 -0.68
N GLN A 216 5.40 40.15 -0.17
CA GLN A 216 6.56 40.98 0.22
C GLN A 216 7.35 41.53 -0.98
N GLU A 217 7.32 40.83 -2.12
CA GLU A 217 7.95 41.24 -3.38
C GLU A 217 7.07 42.21 -4.21
N LYS A 218 5.80 42.42 -3.84
CA LYS A 218 5.04 43.54 -4.42
C LYS A 218 5.79 44.82 -4.05
N PRO A 219 6.22 45.61 -5.05
CA PRO A 219 7.17 46.67 -4.84
C PRO A 219 6.62 47.68 -3.83
N THR A 220 7.52 48.21 -3.01
CA THR A 220 7.45 49.55 -2.43
C THR A 220 7.34 50.60 -3.55
N GLU A 221 6.26 50.54 -4.35
CA GLU A 221 5.89 51.45 -5.41
C GLU A 221 5.05 52.60 -4.86
N ASP A 222 5.45 53.10 -3.68
CA ASP A 222 4.98 54.35 -3.10
C ASP A 222 6.11 54.98 -2.27
N ALA A 223 7.35 54.89 -2.78
CA ALA A 223 8.37 55.87 -2.43
C ALA A 223 8.13 57.08 -3.34
N PRO A 224 7.50 58.17 -2.87
CA PRO A 224 7.28 59.34 -3.70
C PRO A 224 8.64 59.87 -4.18
N LYS A 225 8.83 59.90 -5.50
CA LYS A 225 10.02 60.42 -6.19
C LYS A 225 10.17 61.95 -6.07
N GLU A 226 9.48 62.62 -5.15
CA GLU A 226 9.42 64.08 -5.10
C GLU A 226 10.45 64.76 -4.17
N ILE A 227 11.35 64.02 -3.51
CA ILE A 227 12.27 64.62 -2.52
C ILE A 227 13.78 64.49 -2.86
N MET A 228 14.13 64.14 -4.11
CA MET A 228 15.55 64.10 -4.55
C MET A 228 15.93 65.17 -5.59
N MET A 229 15.18 66.28 -5.65
CA MET A 229 15.64 67.49 -6.35
C MET A 229 15.36 68.72 -5.50
N TYR A 230 16.20 68.97 -4.49
CA TYR A 230 16.59 70.32 -4.04
C TYR A 230 17.98 70.24 -3.40
#